data_AF-A0A6P0UFB7-F1
#
_entry.id   AF-A0A6P0UFB7-F1
#
_cell.length_a   1.000
_cell.length_b   1.000
_cell.length_c   1.000
_cell.angle_alpha   90.00
_cell.angle_beta   90.00
_cell.angle_gamma   90.00
#
_symmetry.space_group_name_H-M   'P 1'
#
loop_
_entity.id
_entity.type
_entity.pdbx_description
1 polymer ?
#
loop_
_entity_poly.entity_id
_entity_poly.type
_entity_poly.pdbx_seq_one_letter_code
_entity_poly.pdbx_strand_id
1 'polypeptide(L)'
;MKKLIFLFIVFTSPLSAQIPEWVGEEMSRSVGVWVADNSAYMNENETDDSYAVEWTWGKGKRSLLGVLYGIKKGERTQAYWQFFQFWDAERKQMRVIQVSPWGVKGEGFLQQVDSTHTSMRQTFVLPDGNSYEAGHRTEIFMDREVSTSYTIQGEEWIPNRTYIWFRQRP
;
A
#
# COMPACT_ATOMS: atom_id res chain seq x y z
N MET A 1 -38.00 57.09 6.82
CA MET A 1 -37.72 55.81 7.49
C MET A 1 -36.87 54.94 6.56
N LYS A 2 -35.56 54.77 6.84
CA LYS A 2 -34.67 53.93 6.03
C LYS A 2 -34.80 52.47 6.49
N LYS A 3 -35.23 51.57 5.60
CA LYS A 3 -35.29 50.13 5.85
C LYS A 3 -33.86 49.57 5.80
N LEU A 4 -33.40 49.04 6.93
CA LEU A 4 -32.13 48.32 7.01
C LEU A 4 -32.38 46.88 6.53
N ILE A 5 -31.79 46.50 5.41
CA ILE A 5 -31.81 45.13 4.91
C ILE A 5 -30.61 44.42 5.54
N PHE A 6 -30.87 43.45 6.42
CA PHE A 6 -29.84 42.54 6.92
C PHE A 6 -29.59 41.46 5.87
N LEU A 7 -28.41 41.50 5.25
CA LEU A 7 -27.93 40.46 4.35
C LEU A 7 -27.34 39.32 5.20
N PHE A 8 -28.05 38.20 5.29
CA PHE A 8 -27.52 36.97 5.91
C PHE A 8 -26.56 36.30 4.93
N ILE A 9 -25.25 36.49 5.12
CA ILE A 9 -24.23 35.72 4.41
C ILE A 9 -24.10 34.37 5.13
N VAL A 10 -24.64 33.32 4.52
CA VAL A 10 -24.40 31.95 4.96
C VAL A 10 -22.99 31.57 4.53
N PHE A 11 -22.06 31.55 5.48
CA PHE A 11 -20.75 30.94 5.28
C PHE A 11 -20.95 29.43 5.24
N THR A 12 -21.07 28.84 4.05
CA THR A 12 -20.86 27.41 3.89
C THR A 12 -19.38 27.15 4.12
N SER A 13 -19.03 26.61 5.29
CA SER A 13 -17.70 26.03 5.48
C SER A 13 -17.50 25.00 4.37
N PRO A 14 -16.35 25.00 3.67
CA PRO A 14 -16.08 23.94 2.69
C PRO A 14 -16.21 22.62 3.44
N LEU A 15 -17.07 21.74 2.94
CA LEU A 15 -17.22 20.38 3.44
C LEU A 15 -15.81 19.80 3.48
N SER A 16 -15.25 19.64 4.68
CA SER A 16 -13.94 19.03 4.86
C SER A 16 -13.97 17.73 4.06
N ALA A 17 -13.05 17.57 3.10
CA ALA A 17 -13.03 16.39 2.26
C ALA A 17 -12.87 15.16 3.17
N GLN A 18 -13.99 14.50 3.45
CA GLN A 18 -14.02 13.39 4.38
C GLN A 18 -13.23 12.25 3.77
N ILE A 19 -12.32 11.67 4.57
CA ILE A 19 -11.57 10.48 4.16
C ILE A 19 -12.61 9.39 3.81
N PRO A 20 -12.55 8.79 2.61
CA PRO A 20 -13.47 7.72 2.24
C PRO A 20 -13.42 6.56 3.22
N GLU A 21 -14.57 5.94 3.50
CA GLU A 21 -14.69 4.84 4.47
C GLU A 21 -13.76 3.66 4.17
N TRP A 22 -13.63 3.31 2.88
CA TRP A 22 -12.76 2.21 2.42
C TRP A 22 -11.30 2.39 2.84
N VAL A 23 -10.82 3.62 3.06
CA VAL A 23 -9.44 3.87 3.51
C VAL A 23 -9.24 3.35 4.93
N GLY A 24 -10.21 3.57 5.81
CA GLY A 24 -10.16 3.07 7.19
C GLY A 24 -10.30 1.55 7.26
N GLU A 25 -11.18 0.99 6.42
CA GLU A 25 -11.35 -0.45 6.26
C GLU A 25 -10.07 -1.11 5.76
N GLU A 26 -9.49 -0.55 4.70
CA GLU A 26 -8.24 -1.02 4.09
C GLU A 26 -7.11 -1.03 5.12
N MET A 27 -6.87 0.09 5.81
CA MET A 27 -5.81 0.14 6.82
C MET A 27 -6.06 -0.85 7.98
N SER A 28 -7.31 -0.98 8.43
CA SER A 28 -7.65 -1.92 9.52
C SER A 28 -7.46 -3.37 9.11
N ARG A 29 -7.75 -3.68 7.85
CA ARG A 29 -7.61 -5.00 7.24
C ARG A 29 -6.14 -5.38 7.06
N SER A 30 -5.29 -4.46 6.59
CA SER A 30 -3.87 -4.73 6.35
C SER A 30 -3.07 -5.04 7.63
N VAL A 31 -3.45 -4.51 8.79
CA VAL A 31 -2.70 -4.67 10.05
C VAL A 31 -2.54 -6.14 10.44
N GLY A 32 -1.31 -6.51 10.83
CA GLY A 32 -0.92 -7.88 11.18
C GLY A 32 0.21 -8.40 10.31
N VAL A 33 0.51 -9.69 10.47
CA VAL A 33 1.54 -10.39 9.69
C VAL A 33 0.86 -11.17 8.57
N TRP A 34 1.38 -11.02 7.36
CA TRP A 34 0.94 -11.73 6.17
C TRP A 34 2.14 -12.48 5.59
N VAL A 35 2.00 -13.79 5.40
CA VAL A 35 3.06 -14.65 4.86
C VAL A 35 2.68 -15.04 3.44
N ALA A 36 3.59 -14.81 2.49
CA ALA A 36 3.41 -15.22 1.11
C ALA A 36 3.69 -16.72 0.96
N ASP A 37 2.79 -17.41 0.28
CA ASP A 37 3.14 -18.66 -0.40
C ASP A 37 4.01 -18.33 -1.62
N ASN A 38 5.30 -18.67 -1.50
CA ASN A 38 6.29 -18.47 -2.55
C ASN A 38 6.63 -19.77 -3.30
N SER A 39 5.92 -20.87 -3.04
CA SER A 39 6.27 -22.20 -3.58
C SER A 39 6.40 -22.22 -5.11
N ALA A 40 5.60 -21.42 -5.82
CA ALA A 40 5.60 -21.32 -7.29
C ALA A 40 6.85 -20.62 -7.87
N TYR A 41 7.60 -19.86 -7.07
CA TYR A 41 8.78 -19.10 -7.51
C TYR A 41 10.10 -19.58 -6.90
N MET A 42 10.04 -20.55 -5.99
CA MET A 42 11.23 -21.15 -5.40
C MET A 42 12.13 -21.73 -6.50
N ASN A 43 13.37 -21.26 -6.52
CA ASN A 43 14.43 -21.74 -7.40
C ASN A 43 15.78 -21.68 -6.68
N GLU A 44 16.84 -22.16 -7.32
CA GLU A 44 18.18 -22.24 -6.71
C GLU A 44 18.77 -20.89 -6.27
N ASN A 45 18.23 -19.77 -6.78
CA ASN A 45 18.69 -18.42 -6.43
C ASN A 45 17.88 -17.76 -5.30
N GLU A 46 16.76 -18.35 -4.87
CA GLU A 46 15.95 -17.79 -3.78
C GLU A 46 16.62 -18.09 -2.43
N THR A 47 16.88 -17.03 -1.65
CA THR A 47 17.67 -17.17 -0.41
C THR A 47 16.85 -17.48 0.84
N ASP A 48 15.54 -17.21 0.78
CA ASP A 48 14.56 -17.41 1.84
C ASP A 48 13.50 -18.44 1.40
N ASP A 49 12.93 -19.17 2.35
CA ASP A 49 11.90 -20.19 2.09
C ASP A 49 10.53 -19.55 1.81
N SER A 50 10.27 -18.38 2.40
CA SER A 50 9.07 -17.56 2.19
C SER A 50 9.34 -16.10 2.54
N TYR A 51 8.35 -15.24 2.31
CA TYR A 51 8.40 -13.82 2.64
C TYR A 51 7.21 -13.45 3.52
N ALA A 52 7.39 -12.45 4.38
CA ALA A 52 6.30 -11.93 5.18
C ALA A 52 6.30 -10.40 5.21
N VAL A 53 5.11 -9.81 5.18
CA VAL A 53 4.89 -8.39 5.44
C VAL A 53 4.16 -8.21 6.76
N GLU A 54 4.72 -7.40 7.63
CA GLU A 54 4.13 -7.04 8.91
C GLU A 54 3.70 -5.58 8.88
N TRP A 55 2.41 -5.32 9.11
CA TRP A 55 1.84 -3.98 9.18
C TRP A 55 1.38 -3.64 10.59
N THR A 56 1.79 -2.47 11.08
CA THR A 56 1.40 -1.94 12.38
C THR A 56 0.84 -0.54 12.26
N TRP A 57 -0.02 -0.17 13.22
CA TRP A 57 -0.54 1.19 13.29
C TRP A 57 0.57 2.19 13.66
N GLY A 58 0.64 3.28 12.90
CA GLY A 58 1.32 4.49 13.32
C GLY A 58 0.56 5.24 14.40
N LYS A 59 1.12 6.38 14.83
CA LYS A 59 0.58 7.19 15.92
C LYS A 59 -0.87 7.60 15.65
N GLY A 60 -1.75 7.33 16.62
CA GLY A 60 -3.16 7.68 16.54
C GLY A 60 -3.96 6.95 15.46
N LYS A 61 -3.46 5.82 14.94
CA LYS A 61 -4.08 5.03 13.86
C LYS A 61 -4.35 5.83 12.58
N ARG A 62 -3.46 6.77 12.26
CA ARG A 62 -3.57 7.66 11.08
C ARG A 62 -2.72 7.22 9.88
N SER A 63 -1.87 6.23 10.09
CA SER A 63 -0.97 5.68 9.09
C SER A 63 -0.64 4.24 9.45
N LEU A 64 -0.09 3.50 8.50
CA LEU A 64 0.52 2.19 8.73
C LEU A 64 2.02 2.25 8.49
N LEU A 65 2.75 1.49 9.31
CA LEU A 65 4.16 1.17 9.14
C LEU A 65 4.25 -0.29 8.73
N GLY A 66 4.94 -0.59 7.63
CA GLY A 66 5.11 -1.95 7.12
C GLY A 66 6.57 -2.37 7.09
N VAL A 67 6.85 -3.67 7.22
CA VAL A 67 8.16 -4.25 6.91
C VAL A 67 7.97 -5.56 6.14
N LEU A 68 8.56 -5.68 4.95
CA LEU A 68 8.73 -6.94 4.24
C LEU A 68 10.07 -7.56 4.65
N TYR A 69 10.06 -8.83 5.05
CA TYR A 69 11.26 -9.59 5.41
C TYR A 69 11.18 -11.02 4.89
N GLY A 70 12.33 -11.66 4.77
CA GLY A 70 12.43 -13.07 4.42
C GLY A 70 12.23 -13.98 5.63
N ILE A 71 11.85 -15.22 5.39
CA ILE A 71 11.76 -16.28 6.39
C ILE A 71 12.58 -17.46 5.92
N LYS A 72 13.50 -17.93 6.76
CA LYS A 72 14.33 -19.10 6.48
C LYS A 72 14.35 -20.02 7.68
N LYS A 73 14.00 -21.30 7.47
CA LYS A 73 13.85 -22.32 8.52
C LYS A 73 12.93 -21.86 9.66
N GLY A 74 11.87 -21.13 9.31
CA GLY A 74 10.91 -20.57 10.27
C GLY A 74 11.37 -19.31 11.01
N GLU A 75 12.60 -18.83 10.76
CA GLU A 75 13.14 -17.64 11.40
C GLU A 75 13.12 -16.44 10.46
N ARG A 76 12.82 -15.27 11.01
CA ARG A 76 12.88 -13.99 10.28
C ARG A 76 14.33 -13.69 9.88
N THR A 77 14.52 -13.34 8.63
CA THR A 77 15.81 -12.91 8.05
C THR A 77 15.82 -11.40 7.82
N GLN A 78 16.52 -10.95 6.78
CA GLN A 78 16.70 -9.53 6.49
C GLN A 78 15.38 -8.86 6.04
N ALA A 79 15.28 -7.56 6.29
CA ALA A 79 14.23 -6.74 5.70
C ALA A 79 14.58 -6.42 4.24
N TYR A 80 13.59 -6.50 3.36
CA TYR A 80 13.70 -6.13 1.95
C TYR A 80 13.11 -4.76 1.67
N TRP A 81 12.02 -4.42 2.37
CA TRP A 81 11.31 -3.15 2.25
C TRP A 81 10.77 -2.69 3.60
N GLN A 82 10.77 -1.38 3.80
CA GLN A 82 9.99 -0.70 4.83
C GLN A 82 8.95 0.17 4.14
N PHE A 83 7.73 0.18 4.67
CA PHE A 83 6.60 0.87 4.07
C PHE A 83 6.02 1.94 5.02
N PHE A 84 5.52 3.01 4.42
CA PHE A 84 4.69 4.01 5.08
C PHE A 84 3.44 4.27 4.24
N GLN A 85 2.28 3.96 4.80
CA GLN A 85 0.98 4.09 4.12
C GLN A 85 0.07 5.05 4.88
N PHE A 86 -0.46 6.06 4.21
CA PHE A 86 -1.28 7.11 4.84
C PHE A 86 -2.23 7.78 3.84
N TRP A 87 -3.24 8.49 4.34
CA TRP A 87 -4.10 9.32 3.49
C TRP A 87 -3.41 10.64 3.16
N ASP A 88 -3.17 10.89 1.88
CA ASP A 88 -2.69 12.18 1.37
C ASP A 88 -3.89 13.09 1.13
N ALA A 89 -4.08 14.06 2.03
CA ALA A 89 -5.24 14.95 2.00
C ALA A 89 -5.23 15.95 0.82
N GLU A 90 -4.04 16.26 0.30
CA GLU A 90 -3.88 17.15 -0.86
C GLU A 90 -4.27 16.40 -2.14
N ARG A 91 -3.76 15.18 -2.30
CA ARG A 91 -4.04 14.32 -3.46
C ARG A 91 -5.37 13.58 -3.39
N LYS A 92 -5.98 13.51 -2.20
CA LYS A 92 -7.19 12.73 -1.91
C LYS A 92 -7.05 11.26 -2.28
N GLN A 93 -5.90 10.68 -1.97
CA GLN A 93 -5.57 9.27 -2.27
C GLN A 93 -4.76 8.66 -1.13
N MET A 94 -4.80 7.33 -1.01
CA MET A 94 -3.87 6.62 -0.13
C MET A 94 -2.49 6.61 -0.77
N ARG A 95 -1.50 7.18 -0.08
CA ARG A 95 -0.12 7.21 -0.52
C ARG A 95 0.67 6.11 0.17
N VAL A 96 1.51 5.43 -0.60
CA VAL A 96 2.43 4.40 -0.12
C VAL A 96 3.83 4.78 -0.51
N ILE A 97 4.68 4.95 0.50
CA ILE A 97 6.13 5.13 0.36
C ILE A 97 6.79 3.83 0.76
N GLN A 98 7.80 3.39 0.02
CA GLN A 98 8.62 2.25 0.39
C GLN A 98 10.10 2.55 0.18
N VAL A 99 10.93 2.03 1.06
CA VAL A 99 12.39 2.15 0.98
C VAL A 99 13.03 0.81 1.25
N SER A 100 14.02 0.49 0.42
CA SER A 100 14.79 -0.73 0.52
C SER A 100 16.17 -0.44 1.14
N PRO A 101 16.76 -1.39 1.89
CA PRO A 101 18.14 -1.25 2.40
C PRO A 101 19.20 -1.02 1.31
N TRP A 102 18.91 -1.39 0.05
CA TRP A 102 19.80 -1.13 -1.09
C TRP A 102 19.66 0.27 -1.70
N GLY A 103 18.92 1.18 -1.05
CA GLY A 103 18.80 2.59 -1.46
C GLY A 103 17.74 2.86 -2.52
N VAL A 104 16.92 1.87 -2.88
CA VAL A 104 15.78 2.07 -3.78
C VAL A 104 14.61 2.69 -2.99
N LYS A 105 14.01 3.74 -3.54
CA LYS A 105 12.78 4.36 -3.00
C LYS A 105 11.63 4.18 -3.99
N GLY A 106 10.54 3.58 -3.55
CA GLY A 106 9.26 3.54 -4.27
C GLY A 106 8.25 4.50 -3.67
N GLU A 107 7.47 5.17 -4.52
CA GLU A 107 6.41 6.06 -4.07
C GLU A 107 5.23 6.08 -5.03
N GLY A 108 4.01 6.07 -4.50
CA GLY A 108 2.83 6.23 -5.34
C GLY A 108 1.54 6.07 -4.55
N PHE A 109 0.48 5.69 -5.25
CA PHE A 109 -0.87 5.74 -4.72
C PHE A 109 -1.60 4.41 -4.86
N LEU A 110 -2.29 4.04 -3.79
CA LEU A 110 -3.23 2.94 -3.71
C LEU A 110 -4.65 3.47 -3.93
N GLN A 111 -5.42 2.76 -4.72
CA GLN A 111 -6.83 3.04 -4.98
C GLN A 111 -7.66 1.76 -4.85
N GLN A 112 -8.87 1.92 -4.33
CA GLN A 112 -9.90 0.90 -4.45
C GLN A 112 -10.42 0.88 -5.89
N VAL A 113 -10.44 -0.30 -6.51
CA VAL A 113 -11.05 -0.52 -7.82
C VAL A 113 -12.52 -0.92 -7.62
N ASP A 114 -12.75 -1.84 -6.69
CA ASP A 114 -14.06 -2.25 -6.20
C ASP A 114 -13.92 -2.80 -4.76
N SER A 115 -15.00 -3.34 -4.20
CA SER A 115 -15.02 -3.87 -2.82
C SER A 115 -14.04 -5.01 -2.53
N THR A 116 -13.54 -5.70 -3.56
CA THR A 116 -12.62 -6.85 -3.45
C THR A 116 -11.29 -6.63 -4.15
N HIS A 117 -11.08 -5.46 -4.77
CA HIS A 117 -9.86 -5.19 -5.53
C HIS A 117 -9.24 -3.83 -5.20
N THR A 118 -7.92 -3.84 -5.07
CA THR A 118 -7.12 -2.62 -5.03
C THR A 118 -6.07 -2.60 -6.15
N SER A 119 -5.67 -1.40 -6.53
CA SER A 119 -4.60 -1.16 -7.50
C SER A 119 -3.65 -0.12 -6.95
N MET A 120 -2.36 -0.35 -7.13
CA MET A 120 -1.30 0.55 -6.72
C MET A 120 -0.35 0.76 -7.89
N ARG A 121 -0.01 2.02 -8.16
CA ARG A 121 1.03 2.40 -9.13
C ARG A 121 2.07 3.25 -8.40
N GLN A 122 3.34 2.91 -8.57
CA GLN A 122 4.46 3.56 -7.92
C GLN A 122 5.60 3.83 -8.90
N THR A 123 6.27 4.95 -8.68
CA THR A 123 7.57 5.26 -9.29
C THR A 123 8.67 4.85 -8.32
N PHE A 124 9.62 4.07 -8.81
CA PHE A 124 10.81 3.66 -8.09
C PHE A 124 12.01 4.44 -8.59
N VAL A 125 12.82 4.95 -7.67
CA VAL A 125 14.08 5.64 -7.94
C VAL A 125 15.22 4.79 -7.36
N LEU A 126 16.17 4.46 -8.23
CA LEU A 126 17.37 3.69 -7.93
C LEU A 126 18.47 4.59 -7.33
N PRO A 127 19.49 4.02 -6.67
CA PRO A 127 20.61 4.79 -6.10
C PRO A 127 21.42 5.58 -7.13
N ASP A 128 21.41 5.16 -8.39
CA ASP A 128 22.08 5.84 -9.50
C ASP A 128 21.26 7.02 -10.07
N GLY A 129 20.05 7.26 -9.54
CA GLY A 129 19.13 8.31 -9.98
C GLY A 129 18.18 7.89 -11.09
N ASN A 130 18.32 6.70 -11.68
CA ASN A 130 17.38 6.19 -12.68
C ASN A 130 16.04 5.83 -12.03
N SER A 131 14.96 5.90 -12.82
CA SER A 131 13.62 5.59 -12.33
C SER A 131 12.85 4.66 -13.26
N TYR A 132 11.96 3.85 -12.67
CA TYR A 132 11.01 3.01 -13.40
C TYR A 132 9.65 3.00 -12.70
N GLU A 133 8.61 2.58 -13.40
CA GLU A 133 7.28 2.41 -12.82
C GLU A 133 6.95 0.93 -12.63
N ALA A 134 6.34 0.63 -11.48
CA ALA A 134 5.80 -0.68 -11.19
C ALA A 134 4.46 -0.53 -10.47
N GLY A 135 3.66 -1.58 -10.53
CA GLY A 135 2.36 -1.59 -9.88
C GLY A 135 2.03 -2.91 -9.23
N HIS A 136 1.00 -2.87 -8.40
CA HIS A 136 0.40 -4.06 -7.80
C HIS A 136 -1.10 -4.01 -8.02
N ARG A 137 -1.71 -5.15 -8.33
CA ARG A 137 -3.16 -5.34 -8.24
C ARG A 137 -3.42 -6.46 -7.27
N THR A 138 -4.30 -6.22 -6.32
CA THR A 138 -4.59 -7.16 -5.24
C THR A 138 -6.06 -7.50 -5.24
N GLU A 139 -6.36 -8.79 -5.29
CA GLU A 139 -7.68 -9.36 -5.00
C GLU A 139 -7.73 -9.76 -3.52
N ILE A 140 -8.80 -9.36 -2.84
CA ILE A 140 -8.95 -9.45 -1.40
C ILE A 140 -9.99 -10.51 -1.06
N PHE A 141 -9.59 -11.48 -0.24
CA PHE A 141 -10.46 -12.48 0.34
C PHE A 141 -10.49 -12.34 1.87
N MET A 142 -11.36 -13.11 2.53
CA MET A 142 -11.50 -13.08 3.98
C MET A 142 -10.23 -13.56 4.71
N ASP A 143 -9.52 -14.55 4.16
CA ASP A 143 -8.39 -15.24 4.78
C ASP A 143 -7.06 -15.03 4.07
N ARG A 144 -7.09 -14.45 2.86
CA ARG A 144 -5.91 -14.25 2.01
C ARG A 144 -6.03 -13.04 1.10
N GLU A 145 -4.91 -12.64 0.53
CA GLU A 145 -4.84 -11.71 -0.59
C GLU A 145 -4.10 -12.38 -1.75
N VAL A 146 -4.47 -12.07 -2.98
CA VAL A 146 -3.71 -12.45 -4.17
C VAL A 146 -3.20 -11.18 -4.81
N SER A 147 -1.90 -10.92 -4.72
CA SER A 147 -1.28 -9.70 -5.21
C SER A 147 -0.35 -9.99 -6.38
N THR A 148 -0.66 -9.42 -7.55
CA THR A 148 0.21 -9.50 -8.73
C THR A 148 0.98 -8.21 -8.89
N SER A 149 2.30 -8.34 -9.04
CA SER A 149 3.21 -7.26 -9.38
C SER A 149 3.28 -7.06 -10.89
N TYR A 150 3.49 -5.82 -11.33
CA TYR A 150 3.53 -5.45 -12.74
C TYR A 150 4.68 -4.48 -13.02
N THR A 151 5.31 -4.66 -14.18
CA THR A 151 6.13 -3.61 -14.81
C THR A 151 5.20 -2.70 -15.58
N ILE A 152 5.37 -1.39 -15.45
CA ILE A 152 4.52 -0.41 -16.13
C ILE A 152 5.30 0.28 -17.26
N GLN A 153 4.74 0.25 -18.47
CA GLN A 153 5.28 0.92 -19.65
C GLN A 153 4.20 1.82 -20.24
N GLY A 154 4.19 3.10 -19.84
CA GLY A 154 3.11 4.02 -20.19
C GLY A 154 1.79 3.62 -19.53
N GLU A 155 0.81 3.19 -20.32
CA GLU A 155 -0.48 2.69 -19.83
C GLU A 155 -0.53 1.16 -19.70
N GLU A 156 0.48 0.46 -20.22
CA GLU A 156 0.53 -1.00 -20.21
C GLU A 156 0.98 -1.55 -18.85
N TRP A 157 0.29 -2.59 -18.38
CA TRP A 157 0.60 -3.32 -17.15
C TRP A 157 1.07 -4.73 -17.53
N ILE A 158 2.38 -4.94 -17.54
CA ILE A 158 3.00 -6.23 -17.91
C ILE A 158 3.17 -7.06 -16.63
N PRO A 159 2.50 -8.21 -16.49
CA PRO A 159 2.52 -9.00 -15.25
C PRO A 159 3.90 -9.60 -14.98
N ASN A 160 4.30 -9.56 -13.71
CA ASN A 160 5.51 -10.19 -13.19
C ASN A 160 5.12 -11.39 -12.29
N ARG A 161 5.31 -11.27 -10.97
CA ARG A 161 5.03 -12.33 -9.98
C ARG A 161 3.69 -12.11 -9.27
N THR A 162 3.01 -13.20 -8.93
CA THR A 162 1.74 -13.23 -8.20
C THR A 162 1.92 -13.95 -6.87
N TYR A 163 1.73 -13.25 -5.76
CA TYR A 163 1.86 -13.81 -4.42
C TYR A 163 0.50 -14.06 -3.80
N ILE A 164 0.34 -15.20 -3.13
CA ILE A 164 -0.82 -15.48 -2.28
C ILE A 164 -0.39 -15.23 -0.84
N TRP A 165 -0.95 -14.21 -0.20
CA TRP A 165 -0.64 -13.79 1.15
C TRP A 165 -1.66 -14.33 2.13
N PHE A 166 -1.22 -15.08 3.13
CA PHE A 166 -2.09 -15.59 4.19
C PHE A 166 -1.87 -14.80 5.48
N ARG A 167 -2.96 -14.27 6.04
CA ARG A 167 -2.91 -13.58 7.32
C ARG A 167 -2.60 -14.58 8.43
N GLN A 168 -1.56 -14.30 9.20
CA GLN A 168 -1.24 -15.08 10.38
C GLN A 168 -2.20 -14.68 11.50
N ARG A 169 -2.76 -15.68 12.18
CA ARG A 169 -3.57 -15.44 13.36
C ARG A 169 -2.67 -14.90 14.48
N PRO A 170 -3.11 -13.87 15.22
CA PRO A 170 -2.40 -13.42 16.41
C PRO A 170 -2.33 -14.51 17.48
#